data_AF-A0A3D4NWF0-F1
#
_entry.id   AF-A0A3D4NWF0-F1
#
_cell.length_a   1.000
_cell.length_b   1.000
_cell.length_c   1.000
_cell.angle_alpha   90.00
_cell.angle_beta   90.00
_cell.angle_gamma   90.00
#
_symmetry.space_group_name_H-M   'P 1'
#
loop_
_entity.id
_entity.type
_entity.pdbx_description
1 polymer ?
#
loop_
_entity_poly.entity_id
_entity_poly.type
_entity_poly.pdbx_seq_one_letter_code
_entity_poly.pdbx_strand_id
1 'polypeptide(L)' 'ETAIEAGLAVGIVDRAQVRPGMRVLTVADGLPELPVHELRLMLAPGKLSEAGEVLVGLIGHGFQL' A
#
# COMPACT_ATOMS: atom_id res chain seq x y z
N GLU A 1 1.49 4.74 13.50
CA GLU A 1 1.59 3.27 13.72
C GLU A 1 2.08 2.88 15.11
N THR A 2 2.88 3.70 15.80
CA THR A 2 3.45 3.38 17.14
C THR A 2 2.43 2.95 18.20
N ALA A 3 1.22 3.50 18.22
CA ALA A 3 0.17 3.08 19.15
C ALA A 3 -0.38 1.67 18.87
N ILE A 4 -0.39 1.24 17.60
CA ILE A 4 -0.79 -0.11 17.19
C ILE A 4 0.30 -1.10 17.61
N GLU A 5 1.57 -0.78 17.35
CA GLU A 5 2.72 -1.61 17.77
C GLU A 5 2.79 -1.75 19.30
N ALA A 6 2.42 -0.72 20.04
CA ALA A 6 2.35 -0.74 21.50
C ALA A 6 1.11 -1.49 22.05
N GLY A 7 0.23 -2.01 21.20
CA GLY A 7 -1.00 -2.70 21.62
C GLY A 7 -2.08 -1.79 22.21
N LEU A 8 -2.00 -0.48 21.97
CA LEU A 8 -2.91 0.53 22.51
C LEU A 8 -4.08 0.86 21.56
N ALA A 9 -4.02 0.39 20.30
CA ALA A 9 -5.03 0.70 19.30
C ALA A 9 -5.15 -0.41 18.23
N VAL A 10 -6.30 -0.45 17.58
CA VAL A 10 -6.52 -1.13 16.29
C VAL A 10 -6.67 -0.04 15.23
N GLY A 11 -6.07 -0.25 14.05
CA GLY A 11 -6.16 0.71 12.95
C GLY A 11 -6.11 0.03 11.59
N ILE A 12 -6.49 0.79 10.56
CA ILE A 12 -6.39 0.39 9.16
C ILE A 12 -5.03 0.88 8.65
N VAL A 13 -4.21 -0.03 8.14
CA VAL A 13 -2.89 0.25 7.57
C VAL A 13 -2.72 -0.45 6.25
N ASP A 14 -1.84 0.06 5.39
CA ASP A 14 -1.44 -0.64 4.18
C ASP A 14 -0.75 -1.98 4.55
N ARG A 15 -1.01 -3.03 3.77
CA ARG A 15 -0.45 -4.36 4.03
C ARG A 15 1.09 -4.37 4.03
N ALA A 16 1.72 -3.53 3.21
CA ALA A 16 3.17 -3.37 3.16
C ALA A 16 3.75 -2.71 4.44
N GLN A 17 2.92 -2.05 5.25
CA GLN A 17 3.33 -1.44 6.52
C GLN A 17 3.14 -2.37 7.73
N VAL A 18 2.56 -3.56 7.54
CA VAL A 18 2.39 -4.54 8.62
C VAL A 18 3.75 -5.06 9.05
N ARG A 19 4.08 -4.86 10.33
CA ARG A 19 5.36 -5.28 10.91
C ARG A 19 5.23 -6.59 11.69
N PRO A 20 6.33 -7.32 11.95
CA PRO A 20 6.28 -8.61 12.65
C PRO A 20 5.60 -8.60 14.03
N GLY A 21 5.59 -7.46 14.73
CA GLY A 21 4.91 -7.29 16.02
C GLY A 21 3.41 -7.00 15.93
N MET A 22 2.86 -6.83 14.74
CA MET A 22 1.45 -6.56 14.51
C MET A 22 0.70 -7.85 14.14
N ARG A 23 -0.60 -7.87 14.46
CA ARG A 23 -1.53 -8.92 14.01
C ARG A 23 -2.53 -8.33 13.02
N VAL A 24 -2.73 -9.02 11.90
CA VAL A 24 -3.81 -8.70 10.95
C VAL A 24 -5.12 -9.26 11.49
N LEU A 25 -6.14 -8.41 11.58
CA LEU A 25 -7.50 -8.79 11.96
C LEU A 25 -8.39 -8.88 10.72
N THR A 26 -9.31 -9.83 10.71
CA THR A 26 -10.13 -10.20 9.56
C THR A 26 -11.59 -10.38 9.95
N VAL A 27 -12.43 -10.80 9.00
CA VAL A 27 -13.82 -11.21 9.26
C VAL A 27 -13.95 -12.32 10.30
N ALA A 28 -12.96 -13.20 10.43
CA ALA A 28 -12.95 -14.24 11.46
C ALA A 28 -12.82 -13.67 12.89
N ASP A 29 -12.32 -12.45 13.02
CA ASP A 29 -12.20 -11.71 14.28
C ASP A 29 -13.44 -10.82 14.55
N GLY A 30 -14.48 -10.90 13.71
CA GLY A 30 -15.71 -10.11 13.84
C GLY A 30 -15.64 -8.69 13.27
N LEU A 31 -14.59 -8.37 12.50
CA LEU A 31 -14.45 -7.08 11.82
C LEU A 31 -14.99 -7.14 10.38
N PRO A 32 -15.53 -6.04 9.83
CA PRO A 32 -15.99 -6.03 8.45
C PRO A 32 -14.81 -6.15 7.46
N GLU A 33 -15.10 -6.63 6.25
CA GLU A 33 -14.16 -6.50 5.15
C GLU A 33 -13.90 -5.02 4.81
N LEU A 34 -12.66 -4.70 4.50
CA LEU A 34 -12.26 -3.39 4.03
C LEU A 34 -12.18 -3.39 2.50
N PRO A 35 -12.58 -2.29 1.83
CA PRO A 35 -12.42 -2.17 0.40
C PRO A 35 -10.94 -2.23 0.00
N VAL A 36 -10.67 -2.77 -1.19
CA VAL A 36 -9.32 -2.81 -1.73
C VAL A 36 -8.84 -1.40 -2.04
N HIS A 37 -7.65 -1.06 -1.54
CA HIS A 37 -6.98 0.20 -1.85
C HIS A 37 -6.04 0.00 -3.04
N GLU A 38 -6.30 0.71 -4.14
CA GLU A 38 -5.47 0.65 -5.35
C GLU A 38 -4.47 1.80 -5.39
N LEU A 39 -3.19 1.48 -5.55
CA LEU A 39 -2.16 2.44 -5.90
C LEU A 39 -1.99 2.45 -7.42
N ARG A 40 -2.05 3.64 -8.02
CA ARG A 40 -1.90 3.81 -9.47
C ARG A 40 -0.80 4.81 -9.79
N LEU A 41 0.05 4.45 -10.74
CA LEU A 41 1.02 5.38 -11.32
C LEU A 41 0.34 6.18 -12.44
N MET A 42 0.22 7.48 -12.24
CA MET A 42 -0.45 8.38 -13.19
C MET A 42 0.57 9.12 -14.05
N LEU A 43 0.26 9.23 -15.34
CA LEU A 43 1.06 9.97 -16.31
C LEU A 43 0.36 11.26 -16.67
N ALA A 44 1.12 12.35 -16.76
CA ALA A 44 0.60 13.59 -17.31
C ALA A 44 0.22 13.40 -18.78
N PRO A 45 -0.85 14.04 -19.27
CA PRO A 45 -1.18 13.99 -20.69
C PRO A 45 -0.02 14.47 -21.58
N GLY A 46 0.15 13.83 -22.74
CA GLY A 46 1.22 14.14 -23.69
C GLY A 46 2.29 13.05 -23.77
N LYS A 47 3.37 13.35 -24.51
CA LYS A 47 4.49 12.41 -24.67
C LYS A 47 5.47 12.57 -23.51
N LEU A 48 5.88 11.45 -22.92
CA LEU A 48 6.96 11.43 -21.94
C LEU A 48 8.30 11.76 -22.61
N SER A 49 9.21 12.35 -21.84
CA SER A 49 10.63 12.33 -22.20
C SER A 49 11.17 10.91 -22.05
N GLU A 50 12.29 10.60 -22.68
CA GLU A 50 12.98 9.31 -22.52
C GLU A 50 13.27 8.99 -21.03
N ALA A 51 13.68 10.01 -20.27
CA ALA A 51 13.87 9.86 -18.82
C ALA A 51 12.57 9.53 -18.08
N GLY A 52 11.44 10.11 -18.51
CA GLY A 52 10.12 9.79 -17.98
C GLY A 52 9.71 8.36 -18.26
N GLU A 53 9.97 7.85 -19.47
CA GLU A 53 9.71 6.45 -19.84
C GLU A 53 10.51 5.48 -18.97
N VAL A 54 11.81 5.74 -18.78
CA VAL A 54 12.67 4.92 -17.91
C VAL A 54 12.17 4.93 -16.47
N LEU A 55 11.83 6.10 -15.91
CA LEU A 55 11.35 6.22 -14.54
C LEU A 55 10.04 5.44 -14.33
N VAL A 56 9.10 5.55 -15.27
CA VAL A 56 7.83 4.81 -15.22
C VAL A 56 8.09 3.30 -15.24
N GLY A 57 9.00 2.83 -16.11
CA GLY A 57 9.40 1.43 -16.14
C GLY A 57 10.02 0.97 -14.81
N LEU A 58 10.91 1.76 -14.21
CA LEU A 58 11.54 1.43 -12.92
C LEU A 58 10.52 1.36 -11.78
N ILE A 59 9.60 2.32 -11.70
CA ILE A 59 8.55 2.33 -10.67
C ILE A 59 7.61 1.12 -10.88
N GLY A 60 7.19 0.88 -12.12
CA GLY A 60 6.31 -0.25 -12.46
C GLY A 60 6.94 -1.63 -12.25
N HIS A 61 8.26 -1.77 -12.32
CA HIS A 61 8.94 -3.01 -11.94
C HIS A 61 9.08 -3.17 -10.42
N GLY A 62 9.32 -2.07 -9.70
CA GLY A 62 9.52 -2.10 -8.24
C GLY A 62 8.23 -2.28 -7.45
N PHE A 63 7.13 -1.70 -7.94
CA PHE A 63 5.77 -2.03 -7.52
C PHE A 63 5.30 -3.16 -8.42
N GLN A 64 5.40 -4.43 -8.01
CA GLN A 64 4.76 -5.51 -8.77
C GLN A 64 3.26 -5.20 -8.93
N LEU A 65 2.89 -4.62 -10.07
CA LEU A 65 1.51 -4.44 -10.55
C LEU A 65 0.91 -5.81 -10.90
#